data_AF-A0AAE8L002-F1
#
_entry.id   AF-A0AAE8L002-F1
#
_cell.length_a   1.000
_cell.length_b   1.000
_cell.length_c   1.000
_cell.angle_alpha   90.00
_cell.angle_beta   90.00
_cell.angle_gamma   90.00
#
_symmetry.space_group_name_H-M   'P 1'
#
loop_
_entity.id
_entity.type
_entity.pdbx_description
1 polymer ?
#
loop_
_entity_poly.entity_id
_entity_poly.type
_entity_poly.pdbx_seq_one_letter_code
_entity_poly.pdbx_strand_id
1 'polypeptide(L)'
;MNTTTRISTAERLGRTFGRGWRAYARGERRASNWLVSKGVPAAVATALVWVVKLSVVGLLLYVAFWFALVLLGVVAAAWAAAANTSDEDEWPFTDLTELRKTPGYDPNLYNDTSHELYTDD
;
A
#
# COMPACT_ATOMS: atom_id res chain seq x y z
N MET A 1 -37.13 12.68 -5.36
CA MET A 1 -35.89 11.86 -5.39
C MET A 1 -34.72 12.78 -5.65
N ASN A 2 -33.79 12.82 -4.71
CA ASN A 2 -32.70 13.78 -4.58
C ASN A 2 -31.39 12.98 -4.63
N THR A 3 -30.76 12.95 -5.80
CA THR A 3 -29.47 12.30 -6.03
C THR A 3 -28.36 13.31 -5.70
N THR A 4 -27.82 13.22 -4.49
CA THR A 4 -26.66 13.99 -4.07
C THR A 4 -25.41 13.45 -4.79
N THR A 5 -25.04 14.09 -5.89
CA THR A 5 -23.80 13.85 -6.62
C THR A 5 -22.61 14.13 -5.68
N ARG A 6 -21.95 13.08 -5.19
CA ARG A 6 -20.70 13.22 -4.43
C ARG A 6 -19.62 13.80 -5.36
N ILE A 7 -19.38 15.10 -5.23
CA ILE A 7 -18.36 15.83 -6.00
C ILE A 7 -16.99 15.33 -5.55
N SER A 8 -16.41 14.50 -6.41
CA SER A 8 -15.09 13.90 -6.30
C SER A 8 -13.99 14.96 -6.18
N THR A 9 -13.22 14.87 -5.10
CA THR A 9 -12.04 15.71 -4.79
C THR A 9 -10.97 15.66 -5.89
N ALA A 10 -10.95 14.60 -6.71
CA ALA A 10 -9.98 14.40 -7.79
C ALA A 10 -10.09 15.47 -8.89
N GLU A 11 -11.29 15.99 -9.15
CA GLU A 11 -11.50 17.04 -10.16
C GLU A 11 -10.97 18.41 -9.75
N ARG A 12 -10.77 18.63 -8.45
CA ARG A 12 -10.32 19.93 -7.90
C ARG A 12 -8.80 20.07 -7.98
N LEU A 13 -8.08 18.97 -7.79
CA LEU A 13 -6.61 18.92 -7.90
C LEU A 13 -6.12 19.15 -9.33
N GLY A 14 -6.81 18.60 -10.33
CA GLY A 14 -6.47 18.87 -11.75
C GLY A 14 -6.62 20.35 -12.13
N ARG A 15 -7.61 21.04 -11.57
CA ARG A 15 -7.87 22.47 -11.85
C ARG A 15 -6.90 23.41 -11.14
N THR A 16 -6.38 23.05 -9.96
CA THR A 16 -5.35 23.87 -9.27
C THR A 16 -4.00 23.74 -9.95
N PHE A 17 -3.60 22.53 -10.38
CA PHE A 17 -2.42 22.33 -11.24
C PHE A 17 -2.52 23.10 -12.56
N GLY A 18 -3.69 23.07 -13.20
CA GLY A 18 -3.94 23.84 -14.44
C GLY A 18 -3.91 25.36 -14.25
N ARG A 19 -4.23 25.88 -13.06
CA ARG A 19 -4.07 27.32 -12.72
C ARG A 19 -2.62 27.66 -12.39
N GLY A 20 -1.91 26.81 -11.67
CA GLY A 20 -0.47 26.96 -11.40
C GLY A 20 0.34 27.01 -12.70
N TRP A 21 0.01 26.16 -13.67
CA TRP A 21 0.61 26.15 -15.01
C TRP A 21 0.36 27.45 -15.79
N ARG A 22 -0.86 28.00 -15.72
CA ARG A 22 -1.18 29.29 -16.36
C ARG A 22 -0.49 30.48 -15.67
N ALA A 23 -0.29 30.44 -14.36
CA ALA A 23 0.47 31.46 -13.64
C ALA A 23 1.97 31.36 -13.96
N TYR A 24 2.51 30.15 -14.05
CA TYR A 24 3.87 29.87 -14.48
C TYR A 24 4.12 30.37 -15.92
N ALA A 25 3.26 30.01 -16.88
CA ALA A 25 3.36 30.46 -18.28
C ALA A 25 3.19 31.99 -18.46
N ARG A 26 2.43 32.65 -17.56
CA ARG A 26 2.34 34.13 -17.54
C ARG A 26 3.56 34.78 -16.89
N GLY A 27 4.08 34.16 -15.83
CA GLY A 27 5.36 34.53 -15.21
C GLY A 27 6.49 34.45 -16.22
N GLU A 28 6.46 33.44 -17.09
CA GLU A 28 7.39 33.26 -18.21
C GLU A 28 7.38 34.43 -19.18
N ARG A 29 6.20 35.02 -19.49
CA ARG A 29 6.12 36.21 -20.37
C ARG A 29 6.65 37.49 -19.70
N ARG A 30 6.44 37.63 -18.39
CA ARG A 30 6.97 38.77 -17.61
C ARG A 30 8.49 38.64 -17.45
N ALA A 31 8.95 37.43 -17.14
CA ALA A 31 10.36 37.08 -17.04
C ALA A 31 11.05 37.17 -18.40
N SER A 32 10.42 36.73 -19.49
CA SER A 32 10.98 36.84 -20.85
C SER A 32 11.12 38.29 -21.27
N ASN A 33 10.13 39.16 -21.00
CA ASN A 33 10.26 40.59 -21.31
C ASN A 33 11.34 41.26 -20.44
N TRP A 34 11.49 40.82 -19.18
CA TRP A 34 12.58 41.26 -18.31
C TRP A 34 13.95 40.72 -18.75
N LEU A 35 14.01 39.47 -19.23
CA LEU A 35 15.20 38.78 -19.73
C LEU A 35 15.64 39.35 -21.08
N VAL A 36 14.70 39.72 -21.96
CA VAL A 36 14.98 40.42 -23.23
C VAL A 36 15.49 41.83 -22.95
N SER A 37 14.93 42.52 -21.94
CA SER A 37 15.49 43.81 -21.49
C SER A 37 16.88 43.69 -20.85
N LYS A 38 17.32 42.48 -20.49
CA LYS A 38 18.65 42.15 -19.95
C LYS A 38 19.55 41.34 -20.88
N GLY A 39 19.11 40.99 -22.11
CA GLY A 39 19.91 40.25 -23.10
C GLY A 39 20.20 38.79 -22.76
N VAL A 40 19.30 38.06 -22.08
CA VAL A 40 19.62 36.72 -21.58
C VAL A 40 19.51 35.62 -22.66
N PRO A 41 20.49 34.71 -22.78
CA PRO A 41 20.54 33.71 -23.85
C PRO A 41 19.49 32.62 -23.69
N ALA A 42 19.06 32.04 -24.82
CA ALA A 42 18.15 30.89 -24.89
C ALA A 42 18.53 29.72 -23.94
N ALA A 43 19.82 29.61 -23.57
CA ALA A 43 20.33 28.66 -22.60
C ALA A 43 19.61 28.71 -21.23
N VAL A 44 19.23 29.90 -20.75
CA VAL A 44 18.56 30.05 -19.44
C VAL A 44 17.11 29.55 -19.48
N ALA A 45 16.40 29.77 -20.59
CA ALA A 45 15.06 29.23 -20.79
C ALA A 45 15.10 27.70 -20.82
N THR A 46 16.08 27.12 -21.55
CA THR A 46 16.27 25.67 -21.61
C THR A 46 16.61 25.08 -20.24
N ALA A 47 17.47 25.74 -19.47
CA ALA A 47 17.83 25.31 -18.12
C ALA A 47 16.59 25.27 -17.19
N LEU A 48 15.73 26.29 -17.23
CA LEU A 48 14.49 26.32 -16.44
C LEU A 48 13.55 25.16 -16.81
N VAL A 49 13.36 24.89 -18.11
CA VAL A 49 12.54 23.76 -18.57
C VAL A 49 13.11 22.43 -18.06
N TRP A 50 14.43 22.26 -18.11
CA TRP A 50 15.09 21.07 -17.57
C TRP A 50 14.92 20.94 -16.06
N VAL A 51 15.06 22.02 -15.30
CA VAL A 51 14.84 22.02 -13.85
C VAL A 51 13.41 21.59 -13.51
N VAL A 52 12.41 22.14 -14.21
CA VAL A 52 11.01 21.72 -14.01
C VAL A 52 10.82 20.25 -14.34
N LYS A 53 11.36 19.79 -15.48
CA LYS A 53 11.26 18.39 -15.91
C LYS A 53 11.91 17.44 -14.89
N LEU A 54 13.11 17.76 -14.42
CA LEU A 54 13.81 16.99 -13.39
C LEU A 54 13.07 17.02 -12.06
N SER A 55 12.45 18.14 -11.69
CA SER A 55 11.64 18.24 -10.47
C SER A 55 10.42 17.34 -10.54
N VAL A 56 9.72 17.30 -11.68
CA VAL A 56 8.58 16.40 -11.90
C VAL A 56 9.03 14.94 -11.83
N VAL A 57 10.13 14.59 -12.50
CA VAL A 57 10.70 13.23 -12.47
C VAL A 57 11.11 12.85 -11.04
N GLY A 58 11.80 13.73 -10.32
CA GLY A 58 12.22 13.50 -8.94
C GLY A 58 11.03 13.30 -7.99
N LEU A 59 9.98 14.10 -8.12
CA LEU A 59 8.76 13.95 -7.33
C LEU A 59 8.04 12.63 -7.62
N LEU A 60 7.93 12.25 -8.90
CA LEU A 60 7.37 10.95 -9.31
C LEU A 60 8.15 9.79 -8.71
N LEU A 61 9.48 9.84 -8.80
CA LEU A 61 10.37 8.83 -8.21
C LEU A 61 10.24 8.77 -6.69
N TYR A 62 10.14 9.92 -6.03
CA TYR A 62 9.95 9.98 -4.58
C TYR A 62 8.63 9.31 -4.14
N VAL A 63 7.52 9.62 -4.83
CA VAL A 63 6.23 9.00 -4.54
C VAL A 63 6.30 7.49 -4.81
N ALA A 64 6.83 7.08 -5.96
CA ALA A 64 7.00 5.66 -6.30
C ALA A 64 7.87 4.91 -5.28
N PHE A 65 8.95 5.53 -4.82
CA PHE A 65 9.84 4.99 -3.78
C PHE A 65 9.09 4.79 -2.45
N TRP A 66 8.29 5.77 -2.03
CA TRP A 66 7.45 5.64 -0.84
C TRP A 66 6.43 4.51 -0.97
N PHE A 67 5.75 4.39 -2.12
CA PHE A 67 4.85 3.28 -2.38
C PHE A 67 5.57 1.93 -2.31
N ALA A 68 6.78 1.84 -2.87
CA ALA A 68 7.59 0.63 -2.78
C ALA A 68 7.95 0.28 -1.34
N LEU A 69 8.33 1.25 -0.49
CA LEU A 69 8.58 1.01 0.94
C LEU A 69 7.34 0.53 1.68
N VAL A 70 6.19 1.15 1.44
CA VAL A 70 4.92 0.72 2.05
C VAL A 70 4.58 -0.70 1.62
N LEU A 71 4.69 -0.99 0.32
CA LEU A 71 4.40 -2.31 -0.23
C LEU A 71 5.35 -3.37 0.35
N LEU A 72 6.64 -3.06 0.44
CA LEU A 72 7.64 -3.92 1.06
C LEU A 72 7.30 -4.18 2.54
N GLY A 73 6.87 -3.16 3.27
CA GLY A 73 6.41 -3.30 4.65
C GLY A 73 5.19 -4.22 4.78
N VAL A 74 4.21 -4.08 3.88
CA VAL A 74 3.03 -4.97 3.85
C VAL A 74 3.44 -6.41 3.55
N VAL A 75 4.32 -6.63 2.56
CA VAL A 75 4.82 -7.97 2.22
C VAL A 75 5.60 -8.57 3.39
N ALA A 76 6.45 -7.79 4.04
CA ALA A 76 7.22 -8.24 5.21
C ALA A 76 6.29 -8.57 6.39
N ALA A 77 5.26 -7.75 6.64
CA ALA A 77 4.27 -8.01 7.69
C ALA A 77 3.43 -9.25 7.39
N ALA A 78 3.01 -9.43 6.14
CA ALA A 78 2.29 -10.63 5.71
C ALA A 78 3.17 -11.89 5.85
N TRP A 79 4.45 -11.79 5.50
CA TRP A 79 5.39 -12.89 5.66
C TRP A 79 5.66 -13.21 7.14
N ALA A 80 5.81 -12.19 7.99
CA ALA A 80 5.97 -12.37 9.43
C ALA A 80 4.71 -12.97 10.09
N ALA A 81 3.52 -12.51 9.70
CA ALA A 81 2.26 -13.09 10.17
C ALA A 81 2.10 -14.55 9.71
N ALA A 82 2.45 -14.84 8.45
CA ALA A 82 2.45 -16.21 7.91
C ALA A 82 3.53 -17.11 8.55
N ALA A 83 4.63 -16.55 9.03
CA ALA A 83 5.61 -17.30 9.81
C ALA A 83 5.07 -17.60 11.22
N ASN A 84 4.45 -16.60 11.88
CA ASN A 84 3.97 -16.71 13.26
C ASN A 84 2.68 -17.54 13.43
N THR A 85 1.84 -17.66 12.39
CA THR A 85 0.62 -18.51 12.42
C THR A 85 0.94 -20.00 12.49
N SER A 86 2.19 -20.42 12.22
CA SER A 86 2.58 -21.84 12.21
C SER A 86 2.56 -22.49 13.60
N ASP A 87 2.66 -21.70 14.69
CA ASP A 87 2.85 -22.23 16.04
C ASP A 87 1.70 -21.87 17.02
N GLU A 88 0.82 -20.92 16.67
CA GLU A 88 -0.18 -20.37 17.60
C GLU A 88 -1.64 -20.74 17.27
N ASP A 89 -1.93 -21.20 16.06
CA ASP A 89 -3.29 -21.54 15.61
C ASP A 89 -3.60 -23.05 15.63
N GLU A 90 -2.62 -23.89 16.01
CA GLU A 90 -2.89 -25.28 16.37
C GLU A 90 -3.52 -25.25 17.77
N TRP A 91 -4.86 -25.13 17.79
CA TRP A 91 -5.65 -25.39 18.97
C TRP A 91 -5.07 -26.64 19.67
N PRO A 92 -4.96 -26.66 21.01
CA PRO A 92 -4.53 -27.84 21.74
C PRO A 92 -5.70 -28.84 21.75
N PHE A 93 -6.21 -29.24 20.58
CA PHE A 93 -6.83 -30.53 20.47
C PHE A 93 -5.69 -31.52 20.71
N THR A 94 -5.60 -31.96 21.96
CA THR A 94 -4.79 -33.09 22.38
C THR A 94 -4.96 -34.18 21.32
N ASP A 95 -3.87 -34.53 20.64
CA ASP A 95 -3.87 -35.57 19.60
C ASP A 95 -4.59 -36.81 20.18
N LEU A 96 -5.36 -37.54 19.37
CA LEU A 96 -6.10 -38.71 19.84
C LEU A 96 -5.19 -39.71 20.58
N THR A 97 -3.91 -39.74 20.20
CA THR A 97 -2.86 -40.53 20.86
C THR A 97 -2.49 -40.03 22.26
N GLU A 98 -2.56 -38.72 22.52
CA GLU A 98 -2.39 -38.12 23.84
C GLU A 98 -3.68 -38.22 24.66
N LEU A 99 -4.84 -38.07 24.03
CA LEU A 99 -6.16 -38.20 24.69
C LEU A 99 -6.30 -39.59 25.31
N ARG A 100 -5.85 -40.63 24.58
CA ARG A 100 -5.80 -42.03 25.01
C ARG A 100 -4.94 -42.29 26.26
N LYS A 101 -3.94 -41.45 26.50
CA LYS A 101 -3.05 -41.57 27.68
C LYS A 101 -3.63 -40.90 28.92
N THR A 102 -4.73 -40.15 28.78
CA THR A 102 -5.36 -39.46 29.90
C THR A 102 -6.02 -40.48 30.84
N PRO A 103 -5.71 -40.44 32.15
CA PRO A 103 -6.34 -41.35 33.10
C PRO A 103 -7.85 -41.12 33.12
N GLY A 104 -8.62 -42.18 32.87
CA GLY A 104 -10.09 -42.10 32.73
C GLY A 104 -10.57 -41.87 31.29
N TYR A 105 -9.71 -42.03 30.28
CA TYR A 105 -10.13 -42.06 28.88
C TYR A 105 -11.09 -43.24 28.61
N ASP A 106 -12.19 -42.94 27.92
CA ASP A 106 -13.19 -43.92 27.48
C ASP A 106 -13.43 -43.74 25.97
N PRO A 107 -13.13 -44.75 25.13
CA PRO A 107 -13.25 -44.63 23.68
C PRO A 107 -14.70 -44.43 23.20
N ASN A 108 -15.71 -44.85 23.96
CA ASN A 108 -17.11 -44.72 23.55
C ASN A 108 -17.60 -43.26 23.65
N LEU A 109 -17.11 -42.52 24.64
CA LEU A 109 -17.43 -41.09 24.82
C LEU A 109 -16.91 -40.22 23.67
N TYR A 110 -15.82 -40.64 23.02
CA TYR A 110 -15.16 -39.91 21.94
C TYR A 110 -15.36 -40.53 20.55
N ASN A 111 -16.21 -41.56 20.45
CA ASN A 111 -16.45 -42.29 19.20
C ASN A 111 -15.15 -42.78 18.53
N ASP A 112 -14.17 -43.20 19.32
CA ASP A 112 -12.87 -43.69 18.85
C ASP A 112 -13.00 -45.17 18.46
N THR A 113 -13.62 -45.42 17.31
CA THR A 113 -13.83 -46.78 16.76
C THR A 113 -12.53 -47.52 16.43
N SER A 114 -11.39 -46.82 16.45
CA SER A 114 -10.07 -47.43 16.25
C SER A 114 -9.48 -48.02 17.53
N HIS A 115 -10.07 -47.72 18.69
CA HIS A 115 -9.60 -48.18 19.99
C HIS A 115 -10.03 -49.62 20.24
N GLU A 116 -9.13 -50.45 20.77
CA GLU A 116 -9.41 -51.86 21.07
C GLU A 116 -10.51 -52.07 22.13
N LEU A 117 -10.74 -51.06 22.97
CA LEU A 117 -11.75 -51.04 24.03
C LEU A 117 -13.07 -50.37 23.61
N TYR A 118 -13.21 -49.97 22.34
CA TYR A 118 -14.47 -49.42 21.83
C TYR A 118 -15.53 -50.51 21.73
N THR A 119 -16.75 -50.23 22.19
CA THR A 119 -17.90 -51.12 22.06
C THR A 119 -19.10 -50.41 21.45
N ASP A 120 -19.72 -51.03 20.45
CA ASP A 120 -20.85 -50.52 19.67
C ASP A 120 -22.16 -51.11 20.22
N ASP A 121 -22.42 -50.83 21.50
CA ASP A 121 -23.57 -51.38 22.25
C ASP A 121 -24.93 -50.95 21.68
#